data_AF-A0A2V7QGS6-F1
#
_entry.id   AF-A0A2V7QGS6-F1
#
_cell.length_a   1.000
_cell.length_b   1.000
_cell.length_c   1.000
_cell.angle_alpha   90.00
_cell.angle_beta   90.00
_cell.angle_gamma   90.00
#
_symmetry.space_group_name_H-M   'P 1'
#
loop_
_entity.id
_entity.type
_entity.pdbx_description
1 polymer ?
#
loop_
_entity_poly.entity_id
_entity_poly.type
_entity_poly.pdbx_seq_one_letter_code
_entity_poly.pdbx_strand_id
1 'polypeptide(L)'
;EQIPLEVRVVTIADSFDAMTSVRPYRPALSVQKALQELDEGKDTQFHAPAVEAFLAAFPDASALPVSTPEIQPLHLPALSPDTTRRSPPAH
;
A
#
# COMPACT_ATOMS: atom_id res chain seq x y z
N GLU A 1 -18.46 20.74 1.38
CA GLU A 1 -19.03 19.59 2.11
C GLU A 1 -17.97 19.04 3.05
N GLN A 2 -18.31 18.70 4.30
CA GLN A 2 -17.36 18.19 5.29
C GLN A 2 -17.42 16.66 5.27
N ILE A 3 -16.33 16.01 4.87
CA ILE A 3 -16.17 14.56 5.05
C ILE A 3 -16.28 14.27 6.57
N PRO A 4 -17.10 13.29 7.00
CA PRO A 4 -17.20 12.92 8.41
C PRO A 4 -15.84 12.55 9.02
N LEU A 5 -15.65 12.82 10.31
CA LEU A 5 -14.38 12.58 10.99
C LEU A 5 -13.96 11.10 10.90
N GLU A 6 -14.92 10.20 11.07
CA GLU A 6 -14.72 8.75 11.05
C GLU A 6 -14.17 8.29 9.70
N VAL A 7 -14.74 8.84 8.61
CA VAL A 7 -14.31 8.51 7.25
C VAL A 7 -12.87 8.96 7.03
N ARG A 8 -12.49 10.15 7.51
CA ARG A 8 -11.13 10.67 7.38
C ARG A 8 -10.12 9.77 8.11
N VAL A 9 -10.45 9.33 9.32
CA VAL A 9 -9.58 8.44 10.10
C VAL A 9 -9.40 7.08 9.40
N VAL A 10 -10.51 6.49 8.92
CA VAL A 10 -10.47 5.20 8.22
C VAL A 10 -9.66 5.29 6.93
N THR A 11 -9.79 6.37 6.16
CA THR A 11 -9.02 6.54 4.92
C THR A 11 -7.51 6.60 5.17
N ILE A 12 -7.06 7.30 6.22
CA ILE A 12 -5.63 7.36 6.55
C ILE A 12 -5.14 5.98 7.03
N ALA A 13 -5.91 5.31 7.89
CA ALA A 13 -5.57 3.99 8.40
C ALA A 13 -5.46 2.94 7.27
N ASP A 14 -6.43 2.90 6.35
CA ASP A 14 -6.43 1.97 5.20
C ASP A 14 -5.26 2.24 4.25
N SER A 15 -4.98 3.51 3.97
CA SER A 15 -3.84 3.90 3.11
C SER A 15 -2.51 3.50 3.74
N PHE A 16 -2.35 3.74 5.04
CA PHE A 16 -1.15 3.36 5.78
C PHE A 16 -0.96 1.83 5.83
N ASP A 17 -2.03 1.08 6.09
CA ASP A 17 -2.01 -0.39 6.07
C ASP A 17 -1.65 -0.92 4.68
N ALA A 18 -2.24 -0.35 3.62
CA ALA A 18 -1.94 -0.73 2.25
C ALA A 18 -0.47 -0.46 1.86
N MET A 19 0.14 0.59 2.40
CA MET A 19 1.55 0.93 2.21
C MET A 19 2.50 -0.03 2.95
N THR A 20 2.13 -0.44 4.16
CA THR A 20 3.00 -1.23 5.06
C THR A 20 2.75 -2.74 4.99
N SER A 21 1.69 -3.16 4.31
CA SER A 21 1.38 -4.58 4.05
C SER A 21 2.16 -5.14 2.85
N VAL A 22 2.76 -6.33 3.00
CA VAL A 22 3.32 -7.09 1.88
C VAL A 22 2.18 -7.59 1.00
N ARG A 23 2.26 -7.31 -0.30
CA ARG A 23 1.34 -7.84 -1.31
C ARG A 23 2.14 -8.68 -2.31
N PRO A 24 1.52 -9.69 -2.96
CA PRO A 24 2.23 -10.57 -3.86
C PRO A 24 3.03 -9.85 -4.93
N TYR A 25 2.65 -8.65 -5.36
CA TYR A 25 3.33 -7.92 -6.45
C TYR A 25 4.07 -6.64 -6.00
N ARG A 26 4.09 -6.33 -4.70
CA ARG A 26 4.65 -5.08 -4.18
C ARG A 26 5.27 -5.30 -2.80
N PRO A 27 6.56 -5.00 -2.62
CA PRO A 27 7.17 -5.00 -1.29
C PRO A 27 6.52 -3.91 -0.44
N ALA A 28 6.33 -4.19 0.85
CA ALA A 28 5.87 -3.21 1.81
C ALA A 28 6.85 -2.03 1.91
N LEU A 29 6.32 -0.83 2.14
CA LEU A 29 7.11 0.32 2.56
C LEU A 29 7.50 0.17 4.03
N SER A 30 8.65 0.74 4.40
CA SER A 30 8.95 0.94 5.81
C SER A 30 7.95 1.92 6.42
N VAL A 31 7.71 1.80 7.73
CA VAL A 31 6.83 2.72 8.46
C VAL A 31 7.24 4.18 8.24
N GLN A 32 8.54 4.48 8.33
CA GLN A 32 9.05 5.84 8.08
C GLN A 32 8.71 6.34 6.67
N LYS A 33 8.86 5.48 5.65
CA LYS A 33 8.53 5.87 4.28
C LYS A 33 7.02 6.06 4.12
N ALA A 34 6.19 5.21 4.72
CA ALA A 34 4.74 5.36 4.71
C ALA A 34 4.27 6.66 5.41
N LEU A 35 4.88 7.04 6.54
CA LEU A 35 4.60 8.32 7.20
C LEU A 35 4.99 9.52 6.32
N GLN A 36 6.14 9.43 5.63
CA GLN A 36 6.57 10.45 4.67
C GLN A 36 5.59 10.58 3.48
N GLU A 37 5.11 9.47 2.92
CA GLU A 37 4.12 9.50 1.83
C GLU A 37 2.78 10.14 2.28
N LEU A 38 2.35 9.92 3.52
CA LEU A 38 1.16 10.59 4.07
C LEU A 38 1.37 12.11 4.15
N ASP A 39 2.54 12.56 4.61
CA ASP A 39 2.88 13.98 4.72
C ASP A 39 3.03 14.64 3.35
N GLU A 40 3.68 13.97 2.39
CA GLU A 40 3.82 14.45 1.00
C GLU A 40 2.47 14.49 0.26
N GLY A 41 1.56 13.54 0.57
CA GLY A 41 0.21 13.48 0.01
C GLY A 41 -0.81 14.40 0.71
N LYS A 42 -0.37 15.17 1.71
CA LYS A 42 -1.20 16.12 2.45
C LYS A 42 -1.78 17.18 1.52
N ASP A 43 -3.04 17.57 1.76
CA ASP A 43 -3.81 18.55 0.98
C ASP A 43 -4.09 18.17 -0.49
N THR A 44 -3.63 16.99 -0.94
CA THR A 44 -3.85 16.50 -2.31
C THR A 44 -4.66 15.19 -2.29
N GLN A 45 -4.05 14.09 -1.89
CA GLN A 45 -4.71 12.79 -1.75
C GLN A 45 -5.37 12.64 -0.38
N PHE A 46 -4.83 13.32 0.63
CA PHE A 46 -5.27 13.18 2.01
C PHE A 46 -5.75 14.51 2.61
N HIS A 47 -6.73 14.40 3.50
CA HIS A 47 -7.23 15.55 4.25
C HIS A 47 -6.21 15.97 5.32
N ALA A 48 -5.65 17.18 5.22
CA ALA A 48 -4.52 17.60 6.04
C ALA A 48 -4.70 17.47 7.54
N PRO A 49 -5.81 17.93 8.15
CA PRO A 49 -6.04 17.73 9.58
C PRO A 49 -6.04 16.26 10.03
N ALA A 50 -6.37 15.32 9.14
CA ALA A 50 -6.35 13.89 9.47
C ALA A 50 -4.94 13.31 9.43
N VAL A 51 -4.13 13.73 8.44
CA VAL A 51 -2.70 13.38 8.38
C VAL A 51 -1.97 13.91 9.60
N GLU A 52 -2.17 15.18 9.94
CA GLU A 52 -1.52 15.83 11.09
C GLU A 52 -1.88 15.14 12.41
N ALA A 53 -3.16 14.78 12.60
CA ALA A 53 -3.58 14.01 13.77
C ALA A 53 -2.94 12.63 13.83
N PHE A 54 -2.79 11.95 12.68
CA PHE A 54 -2.13 10.64 12.61
C PHE A 54 -0.63 10.73 12.95
N LEU A 55 0.09 11.69 12.36
CA LEU A 55 1.50 11.91 12.64
C LEU A 55 1.75 12.33 14.10
N ALA A 56 0.85 13.12 14.68
CA ALA A 56 0.92 13.49 16.10
C ALA A 56 0.64 12.30 17.04
N ALA A 57 -0.24 11.39 16.65
CA ALA A 57 -0.54 10.17 17.42
C ALA A 57 0.58 9.12 17.33
N PHE A 58 1.34 9.11 16.22
CA PHE A 58 2.40 8.15 15.96
C PHE A 58 3.71 8.86 15.56
N PRO A 59 4.37 9.55 16.51
CA PRO A 59 5.58 10.31 16.21
C PRO A 59 6.77 9.41 15.84
N ASP A 60 6.77 8.17 16.34
CA ASP A 60 7.83 7.19 16.09
C ASP A 60 7.25 5.85 15.64
N ALA A 61 7.99 5.17 14.75
CA ALA A 61 7.61 3.87 14.20
C ALA A 61 7.44 2.76 15.26
N SER A 62 8.04 2.91 16.44
CA SER A 62 7.93 1.98 17.57
C SER A 62 6.56 2.01 18.26
N ALA A 63 5.78 3.08 18.08
CA ALA A 63 4.45 3.23 18.67
C ALA A 63 3.35 2.54 17.84
N LEU A 64 3.67 2.06 16.64
CA LEU A 64 2.72 1.43 15.74
C LEU A 64 2.78 -0.11 15.86
N PRO A 65 1.62 -0.79 15.99
CA PRO A 65 1.56 -2.25 16.15
C PRO A 65 1.75 -3.02 14.83
N VAL A 66 2.54 -2.51 13.89
CA VAL A 66 2.83 -3.17 12.60
C VAL A 66 4.25 -3.71 12.62
N SER A 67 4.38 -5.03 12.56
CA SER A 67 5.66 -5.68 12.29
C SER A 67 6.01 -5.44 10.83
N THR A 68 7.20 -4.90 10.55
CA THR A 68 7.71 -4.80 9.16
C THR A 68 7.70 -6.20 8.57
N PRO A 69 6.88 -6.50 7.54
CA PRO A 69 6.80 -7.86 7.05
C PRO A 69 8.11 -8.21 6.33
N GLU A 70 8.65 -9.41 6.55
CA GLU A 70 9.81 -9.89 5.82
C GLU A 70 9.50 -9.89 4.31
N ILE A 71 10.39 -9.32 3.50
CA ILE A 71 10.24 -9.27 2.05
C ILE A 71 10.29 -10.71 1.52
N GLN A 72 9.13 -11.25 1.15
CA GLN A 72 9.06 -12.54 0.47
C GLN A 72 9.19 -12.31 -1.05
N PRO A 73 10.21 -12.88 -1.73
CA PRO A 73 10.33 -12.75 -3.16
C PRO A 73 9.11 -13.34 -3.87
N LEU A 74 8.66 -12.62 -4.90
CA LEU A 74 7.61 -13.06 -5.82
C LEU A 74 7.90 -14.45 -6.37
N HIS A 75 7.22 -15.47 -5.86
CA HIS A 75 7.11 -16.74 -6.57
C HIS A 75 5.97 -16.63 -7.57
N LEU A 76 6.27 -16.04 -8.74
CA LEU A 76 5.40 -16.17 -9.90
C LEU A 76 5.49 -17.63 -10.36
N PRO A 77 4.38 -18.40 -10.42
CA PRO A 77 4.42 -19.66 -11.14
C PRO A 77 4.83 -19.35 -12.58
N ALA A 78 5.87 -20.05 -13.07
CA ALA A 78 6.34 -19.88 -14.43
C ALA A 78 5.15 -19.96 -15.38
N LEU A 79 4.95 -18.92 -16.21
CA LEU A 79 4.03 -18.99 -17.33
C LEU A 79 4.44 -20.21 -18.15
N SER A 80 3.65 -21.27 -18.08
CA SER A 80 3.85 -22.42 -18.94
C SER A 80 3.73 -21.92 -20.37
N PRO A 81 4.73 -22.12 -21.24
CA PRO A 81 4.59 -21.79 -22.64
C PRO A 81 3.61 -22.80 -23.22
N ASP A 82 2.30 -22.49 -23.17
CA ASP A 82 1.31 -23.32 -23.83
C ASP A 82 1.60 -23.30 -25.33
N THR A 83 2.16 -24.44 -25.72
CA THR A 83 2.55 -24.81 -27.06
C THR A 83 1.27 -25.17 -27.79
N THR A 84 0.61 -24.18 -28.38
CA THR A 84 -0.38 -24.47 -29.41
C THR A 84 -0.07 -23.64 -30.66
N ARG A 85 0.97 -24.10 -31.38
CA ARG A 85 1.19 -23.81 -32.80
C ARG A 85 0.01 -24.39 -33.59
N ARG A 86 -1.09 -23.65 -33.76
CA ARG A 86 -2.10 -23.99 -34.76
C ARG A 86 -1.53 -23.69 -36.14
N SER A 87 -1.12 -24.73 -36.85
CA SER A 87 -0.89 -24.69 -38.30
C SER A 87 -2.22 -24.38 -39.03
N PRO A 88 -2.26 -23.52 -40.04
CA PRO A 88 -3.45 -23.35 -40.87
C PRO A 88 -3.62 -24.57 -41.82
N PRO A 89 -4.87 -24.97 -42.13
CA PRO A 89 -5.11 -26.04 -43.09
C PRO A 89 -4.79 -25.57 -44.52
N ALA A 90 -4.14 -26.44 -45.29
CA ALA A 90 -3.90 -26.23 -46.71
C ALA A 90 -5.22 -26.38 -47.48
N HIS A 91 -5.53 -25.39 -48.32
CA HIS A 91 -6.50 -25.49 -49.41
C HIS A 91 -5.84 -25.01 -50.69
#